data_AF-A0A9D9U414-F1
#
_entry.id   AF-A0A9D9U414-F1
#
_cell.length_a   1.000
_cell.length_b   1.000
_cell.length_c   1.000
_cell.angle_alpha   90.00
_cell.angle_beta   90.00
_cell.angle_gamma   90.00
#
_symmetry.space_group_name_H-M   'P 1'
#
loop_
_entity.id
_entity.type
_entity.pdbx_description
1 polymer ?
#
loop_
_entity_poly.entity_id
_entity_poly.type
_entity_poly.pdbx_seq_one_letter_code
_entity_poly.pdbx_strand_id
1 'polypeptide(L)' 'MPATGDSVTEVLADLEQRFPGMRFRMIDEQHRIRRHIRLFVNTTEVTALSQPVGNGDTVHLICALSGG' A
#
# COMPACT_ATOMS: atom_id res chain seq x y z
N MET A 1 4.32 10.16 6.13
CA MET A 1 3.75 11.17 5.22
C MET A 1 2.24 11.02 5.26
N PRO A 2 1.46 12.10 5.43
CA PRO A 2 -0.01 11.98 5.36
C PRO A 2 -0.40 11.66 3.91
N ALA A 3 -1.34 10.73 3.73
CA ALA A 3 -1.99 10.39 2.47
C ALA A 3 -3.50 10.29 2.75
N THR A 4 -4.33 10.50 1.73
CA THR A 4 -5.79 10.56 1.90
C THR A 4 -6.46 9.43 1.14
N GLY A 5 -7.47 8.81 1.76
CA GLY A 5 -8.28 7.75 1.17
C GLY A 5 -8.98 6.93 2.24
N ASP A 6 -10.17 6.43 1.92
CA ASP A 6 -10.98 5.62 2.83
C ASP A 6 -10.68 4.11 2.69
N SER A 7 -9.78 3.75 1.76
CA SER A 7 -9.31 2.39 1.53
C SER A 7 -7.84 2.36 1.12
N VAL A 8 -7.20 1.19 1.25
CA VAL A 8 -5.83 0.99 0.76
C VAL A 8 -5.71 1.37 -0.72
N THR A 9 -6.70 1.05 -1.55
CA THR A 9 -6.71 1.42 -2.97
C THR A 9 -6.58 2.92 -3.20
N GLU A 10 -7.32 3.72 -2.43
CA GLU A 10 -7.33 5.18 -2.53
C GLU A 10 -6.04 5.78 -1.98
N VAL A 11 -5.56 5.27 -0.85
CA VAL A 11 -4.26 5.68 -0.28
C VAL A 11 -3.13 5.43 -1.29
N LEU A 12 -3.13 4.28 -1.98
CA LEU A 12 -2.14 4.00 -3.04
C LEU A 12 -2.33 4.88 -4.27
N ALA A 13 -3.55 5.32 -4.58
CA ALA A 13 -3.80 6.25 -5.68
C ALA A 13 -3.28 7.66 -5.35
N ASP A 14 -3.49 8.15 -4.12
CA ASP A 14 -2.90 9.41 -3.64
C ASP A 14 -1.36 9.36 -3.69
N LEU A 15 -0.77 8.25 -3.23
CA LEU A 15 0.67 8.04 -3.29
C LEU A 15 1.20 8.00 -4.74
N GLU A 16 0.47 7.41 -5.68
CA GLU A 16 0.85 7.38 -7.09
C GLU A 16 0.85 8.78 -7.72
N GLN A 17 -0.13 9.63 -7.37
CA GLN A 17 -0.18 11.02 -7.84
C GLN A 17 1.03 11.84 -7.38
N ARG A 18 1.50 11.56 -6.15
CA ARG A 18 2.61 12.28 -5.52
C ARG A 18 3.98 11.69 -5.88
N PHE A 19 4.02 10.38 -6.13
CA PHE A 19 5.22 9.63 -6.43
C PHE A 19 4.94 8.65 -7.59
N PRO A 20 4.97 9.14 -8.84
CA PRO A 20 4.70 8.32 -10.02
C PRO A 20 5.55 7.04 -10.05
N GLY A 21 4.91 5.90 -10.29
CA GLY A 21 5.50 4.56 -10.31
C GLY A 21 5.56 3.86 -8.95
N MET A 22 5.13 4.49 -7.85
CA MET A 22 5.12 3.87 -6.53
C MET A 22 4.15 2.68 -6.49
N ARG A 23 2.93 2.84 -7.02
CA ARG A 23 1.93 1.77 -7.05
C ARG A 23 2.41 0.58 -7.88
N PHE A 24 3.10 0.81 -9.00
CA PHE A 24 3.64 -0.26 -9.84
C PHE A 24 4.68 -1.14 -9.12
N ARG A 25 5.44 -0.57 -8.18
CA ARG A 25 6.39 -1.32 -7.34
C ARG A 25 5.70 -2.22 -6.32
N MET A 26 4.43 -1.95 -6.01
CA MET A 26 3.69 -2.61 -4.93
C MET A 26 2.65 -3.59 -5.44
N ILE A 27 1.93 -3.20 -6.49
CA ILE A 27 0.79 -3.89 -7.06
C ILE A 27 1.17 -4.37 -8.47
N ASP A 28 0.79 -5.60 -8.80
CA ASP A 28 0.98 -6.16 -10.14
C ASP A 28 -0.16 -5.80 -11.10
N GLU A 29 -0.03 -6.25 -12.35
CA GLU A 29 -1.00 -6.02 -13.43
C GLU A 29 -2.34 -6.73 -13.19
N GLN A 30 -2.38 -7.71 -12.29
CA GLN A 30 -3.59 -8.43 -11.89
C GLN A 30 -4.26 -7.79 -10.67
N HIS A 31 -3.84 -6.59 -10.28
CA HIS A 31 -4.34 -5.85 -9.14
C HIS A 31 -4.11 -6.58 -7.79
N ARG A 32 -3.00 -7.32 -7.69
CA ARG A 32 -2.60 -8.04 -6.47
C ARG A 32 -1.34 -7.43 -5.85
N ILE A 33 -1.24 -7.52 -4.53
CA ILE A 33 -0.02 -7.13 -3.80
C ILE A 33 1.11 -8.08 -4.23
N ARG A 34 2.23 -7.52 -4.67
CA ARG A 34 3.39 -8.31 -5.10
C ARG A 34 3.96 -9.12 -3.94
N ARG A 35 4.40 -10.35 -4.23
CA ARG A 35 4.91 -11.32 -3.22
C ARG A 35 6.00 -10.83 -2.26
N HIS A 36 6.77 -9.82 -2.64
CA HIS A 36 7.89 -9.27 -1.84
C HIS A 36 7.49 -8.01 -1.05
N ILE A 37 6.21 -7.63 -1.14
CA ILE A 37 5.61 -6.46 -0.51
C ILE A 37 4.59 -6.96 0.49
N ARG A 38 4.64 -6.42 1.71
CA ARG A 38 3.57 -6.56 2.68
C ARG A 38 3.05 -5.19 3.03
N LEU A 39 1.73 -5.10 3.15
CA LEU A 39 1.03 -3.90 3.58
C LEU A 39 0.29 -4.20 4.88
N PHE A 40 0.28 -3.24 5.79
CA PHE A 40 -0.47 -3.32 7.03
C PHE A 40 -1.24 -2.03 7.24
N VAL A 41 -2.48 -2.12 7.71
CA VAL A 41 -3.20 -1.01 8.32
C VAL A 41 -3.08 -1.20 9.83
N ASN A 42 -2.36 -0.29 10.49
CA ASN A 42 -1.90 -0.43 11.86
C ASN A 42 -1.14 -1.77 12.04
N THR A 43 -1.71 -2.71 12.79
CA THR A 43 -1.11 -4.04 13.04
C THR A 43 -1.74 -5.15 12.20
N THR A 44 -2.68 -4.83 11.32
CA THR A 44 -3.46 -5.82 10.55
C THR A 44 -2.92 -5.91 9.13
N GLU A 45 -2.48 -7.10 8.72
CA GLU A 45 -1.99 -7.35 7.35
C GLU A 45 -3.11 -7.16 6.32
N VAL A 46 -2.80 -6.42 5.26
CA VAL A 46 -3.71 -6.17 4.15
C VAL A 46 -3.68 -7.36 3.20
N THR A 47 -4.79 -8.07 3.11
CA THR A 47 -4.98 -9.17 2.16
C THR A 47 -5.80 -8.75 0.94
N ALA A 48 -6.53 -7.64 1.03
CA ALA A 48 -7.34 -7.07 -0.04
C ALA A 48 -7.18 -5.54 -0.11
N LEU A 49 -7.02 -5.00 -1.31
CA LEU A 49 -6.83 -3.55 -1.52
C LEU A 49 -8.08 -2.71 -1.20
N SER A 50 -9.25 -3.35 -1.07
CA SER A 50 -10.48 -2.72 -0.61
C SER A 50 -10.56 -2.57 0.91
N GLN A 51 -9.55 -3.03 1.67
CA GLN A 51 -9.55 -2.88 3.12
C GLN A 51 -9.68 -1.40 3.51
N PRO A 52 -10.62 -1.05 4.41
CA PRO A 52 -10.85 0.33 4.80
C PRO A 52 -9.65 0.88 5.58
N VAL A 53 -9.43 2.18 5.42
CA VAL A 53 -8.42 2.96 6.14
C VAL A 53 -9.15 4.13 6.78
N GLY A 54 -9.11 4.20 8.12
CA GLY A 54 -9.71 5.28 8.88
C GLY A 54 -8.81 6.51 8.97
N ASN A 55 -9.40 7.64 9.33
CA ASN A 55 -8.62 8.83 9.65
C ASN A 55 -7.73 8.56 10.88
N GLY A 56 -6.43 8.85 10.74
CA GLY A 56 -5.43 8.60 11.77
C GLY A 56 -4.80 7.19 11.73
N ASP A 57 -5.29 6.30 10.87
CA ASP A 57 -4.67 4.99 10.68
C ASP A 57 -3.31 5.11 9.98
N THR A 58 -2.40 4.22 10.35
CA THR A 58 -1.08 4.15 9.75
C THR A 58 -1.01 3.00 8.75
N VAL A 59 -0.64 3.30 7.50
CA VAL A 59 -0.35 2.26 6.49
C VAL A 59 1.15 1.98 6.46
N HIS A 60 1.55 0.77 6.83
CA HIS A 60 2.94 0.32 6.74
C HIS A 60 3.18 -0.43 5.45
N LEU A 61 4.29 -0.10 4.79
CA LEU A 61 4.80 -0.77 3.61
C LEU A 61 6.14 -1.42 3.94
N ILE A 62 6.20 -2.74 3.81
CA ILE A 62 7.40 -3.53 4.09
C ILE A 62 7.84 -4.22 2.81
N CYS A 63 9.02 -3.86 2.33
CA CYS A 63 9.66 -4.51 1.20
C CYS A 63 10.75 -5.45 1.71
N ALA A 64 10.69 -6.72 1.32
CA ALA A 64 11.83 -7.62 1.47
C ALA A 64 12.86 -7.30 0.37
N LEU A 65 13.81 -6.42 0.67
CA LEU A 65 15.03 -6.27 -0.12
C LEU A 65 16.02 -7.33 0.38
N SER A 66 16.27 -8.36 -0.42
CA SER A 66 17.42 -9.24 -0.17
C SER A 66 18.68 -8.41 -0.39
N GLY A 67 19.31 -7.96 0.69
CA GLY A 67 20.64 -7.37 0.64
C GLY A 67 21.62 -8.44 0.17
N GLY A 68 22.06 -8.32 -1.08
CA GLY A 68 23.26 -8.97 -1.58
C GLY A 68 24.43 -8.01 -1.51
#